data_AF-R9IMB9-F1
#
_entry.id   AF-R9IMB9-F1
#
_cell.length_a   1.000
_cell.length_b   1.000
_cell.length_c   1.000
_cell.angle_alpha   90.00
_cell.angle_beta   90.00
_cell.angle_gamma   90.00
#
_symmetry.space_group_name_H-M   'P 1'
#
loop_
_entity.id
_entity.type
_entity.pdbx_description
1 polymer ?
#
loop_
_entity_poly.entity_id
_entity_poly.type
_entity_poly.pdbx_seq_one_letter_code
_entity_poly.pdbx_strand_id
1 'polypeptide(L)'
;MKLVIESTKTNAGTRKLPMTEEVAECFRGIIEDREPPRFEKVIDGYSGFLFVDKDCNPLVAMHWEHRFNHMDKRYNDIYRVQMPNIMPHVCRHTYCSNMAKSGMNPKTLQYLMGHSDIGVTLNTYTHLGLEDAADELKRMEDLEVARKELEKAKGKRAVSLKMFRAI
;
A
#
# COMPACT_ATOMS: atom_id res chain seq x y z
N MET A 1 -3.44 -11.40 -30.10
CA MET A 1 -3.67 -10.27 -29.18
C MET A 1 -2.47 -9.33 -29.27
N LYS A 2 -2.67 -8.03 -29.49
CA LYS A 2 -1.57 -7.04 -29.52
C LYS A 2 -1.48 -6.40 -28.13
N LEU A 3 -0.29 -6.40 -27.54
CA LEU A 3 -0.04 -5.68 -26.29
C LEU A 3 0.41 -4.26 -26.60
N VAL A 4 -0.10 -3.30 -25.84
CA VAL A 4 0.21 -1.87 -25.94
C VAL A 4 0.35 -1.28 -24.55
N ILE A 5 1.20 -0.27 -24.41
CA ILE A 5 1.33 0.52 -23.18
C ILE A 5 0.48 1.78 -23.33
N GLU A 6 -0.58 1.89 -22.53
CA GLU A 6 -1.37 3.11 -22.44
C GLU A 6 -0.76 4.07 -21.41
N SER A 7 -0.45 5.29 -21.84
CA SER A 7 -0.02 6.34 -20.94
C SER A 7 -1.19 6.83 -20.08
N THR A 8 -0.87 7.28 -18.87
CA THR A 8 -1.89 7.82 -17.97
C THR A 8 -2.49 9.09 -18.57
N LYS A 9 -3.82 9.13 -18.70
CA LYS A 9 -4.56 10.29 -19.24
C LYS A 9 -4.37 11.57 -18.43
N THR A 10 -4.00 11.45 -17.15
CA THR A 10 -3.82 12.58 -16.23
C THR A 10 -2.56 12.39 -15.37
N ASN A 11 -2.00 13.50 -14.88
CA ASN A 11 -0.87 13.48 -13.95
C ASN A 11 -1.19 12.69 -12.66
N ALA A 12 -2.46 12.61 -12.26
CA ALA A 12 -2.88 11.82 -11.10
C ALA A 12 -2.62 10.31 -11.29
N GLY A 13 -2.54 9.83 -12.53
CA GLY A 13 -2.20 8.45 -12.83
C GLY A 13 -0.71 8.13 -12.60
N THR A 14 0.18 9.11 -12.73
CA THR A 14 1.62 8.94 -12.51
C THR A 14 1.99 9.37 -11.09
N ARG A 15 2.40 8.40 -10.25
CA ARG A 15 2.75 8.68 -8.85
C ARG A 15 3.83 7.75 -8.31
N LYS A 16 4.49 8.19 -7.24
CA LYS A 16 5.45 7.38 -6.48
C LYS A 16 4.76 6.87 -5.22
N LEU A 17 4.84 5.57 -4.98
CA LEU A 17 4.28 4.94 -3.79
C LEU A 17 5.40 4.55 -2.83
N PRO A 18 5.36 5.00 -1.57
CA PRO A 18 6.26 4.44 -0.56
C PRO A 18 5.90 2.97 -0.33
N MET A 19 6.91 2.12 -0.19
CA MET A 19 6.75 0.72 0.18
C MET A 19 7.08 0.56 1.67
N THR A 20 6.26 -0.19 2.39
CA THR A 20 6.63 -0.68 3.72
C THR A 20 7.70 -1.76 3.58
N GLU A 21 8.38 -2.09 4.67
CA GLU A 21 9.42 -3.14 4.64
C GLU A 21 8.82 -4.48 4.20
N GLU A 22 7.65 -4.86 4.73
CA GLU A 22 6.95 -6.09 4.35
C GLU A 22 6.65 -6.15 2.83
N VAL A 23 6.23 -5.04 2.23
CA VAL A 23 5.97 -4.97 0.78
C VAL A 23 7.29 -5.06 -0.01
N ALA A 24 8.35 -4.41 0.47
CA ALA A 24 9.68 -4.50 -0.15
C ALA A 24 10.22 -5.94 -0.10
N GLU A 25 10.05 -6.63 1.02
CA GLU A 25 10.37 -8.05 1.19
C GLU A 25 9.61 -8.93 0.21
N CYS A 26 8.31 -8.69 0.02
CA CYS A 26 7.51 -9.42 -0.96
C CYS A 26 8.04 -9.24 -2.38
N PHE A 27 8.39 -8.01 -2.78
CA PHE A 27 8.98 -7.75 -4.10
C PHE A 27 10.37 -8.38 -4.25
N ARG A 28 11.20 -8.37 -3.20
CA ARG A 28 12.50 -9.05 -3.19
C ARG A 28 12.32 -10.56 -3.41
N GLY A 29 11.42 -11.20 -2.66
CA GLY A 29 11.11 -12.62 -2.84
C GLY A 29 10.61 -12.94 -4.25
N ILE A 30 9.73 -12.11 -4.82
CA ILE A 30 9.28 -12.29 -6.22
C ILE A 30 10.46 -12.23 -7.21
N ILE A 31 11.42 -11.34 -7.00
CA ILE A 31 12.59 -11.22 -7.88
C ILE A 31 13.55 -12.40 -7.71
N GLU A 32 13.74 -12.86 -6.47
CA GLU A 32 14.62 -13.99 -6.12
C GLU A 32 14.07 -15.33 -6.65
N ASP A 33 12.76 -15.56 -6.50
CA ASP A 33 12.08 -16.78 -6.95
C ASP A 33 11.82 -16.81 -8.47
N ARG A 34 12.07 -15.69 -9.16
CA ARG A 34 11.79 -15.57 -10.59
C ARG A 34 12.82 -16.33 -11.41
N GLU A 35 12.34 -17.30 -12.19
CA GLU A 35 13.12 -17.86 -13.29
C GLU A 35 13.41 -16.78 -14.35
N PRO A 36 14.68 -16.64 -14.80
CA PRO A 36 15.02 -15.71 -15.87
C PRO A 36 14.15 -15.94 -17.11
N PRO A 37 13.55 -14.89 -17.69
CA PRO A 37 12.73 -15.06 -18.88
C PRO A 37 13.57 -15.59 -20.05
N ARG A 38 12.98 -16.44 -20.90
CA ARG A 38 13.65 -16.99 -22.08
C ARG A 38 14.18 -15.90 -23.01
N PHE A 39 13.45 -14.79 -23.11
CA PHE A 39 13.88 -13.58 -23.77
C PHE A 39 13.18 -12.38 -23.13
N GLU A 40 13.85 -11.23 -23.15
CA GLU A 40 13.29 -9.98 -22.62
C GLU A 40 12.35 -9.35 -23.66
N LYS A 41 11.07 -9.20 -23.30
CA LYS A 41 10.07 -8.66 -24.21
C LYS A 41 10.02 -7.14 -24.11
N VAL A 42 10.19 -6.47 -25.24
CA VAL A 42 10.06 -5.02 -25.37
C VAL A 42 8.68 -4.68 -25.93
N ILE A 43 7.94 -3.80 -25.27
CA ILE A 43 6.63 -3.31 -25.69
C ILE A 43 6.63 -1.79 -25.56
N ASP A 44 6.47 -1.08 -26.68
CA ASP A 44 6.46 0.39 -26.74
C ASP A 44 7.65 1.06 -26.03
N GLY A 45 8.84 0.44 -26.11
CA GLY A 45 10.08 0.91 -25.48
C GLY A 45 10.25 0.51 -24.01
N TYR A 46 9.27 -0.17 -23.41
CA TYR A 46 9.35 -0.70 -22.06
C TYR A 46 9.80 -2.16 -22.06
N SER A 47 10.69 -2.50 -21.12
CA SER A 47 11.18 -3.85 -20.82
C SER A 47 11.36 -4.02 -19.32
N GLY A 48 11.77 -5.21 -18.87
CA GLY A 48 11.97 -5.51 -17.45
C GLY A 48 10.65 -5.78 -16.72
N PHE A 49 9.64 -6.29 -17.43
CA PHE A 49 8.34 -6.59 -16.80
C PHE A 49 8.51 -7.63 -15.68
N LEU A 50 7.97 -7.31 -14.51
CA LEU A 50 8.12 -8.15 -13.31
C LEU A 50 7.31 -9.45 -13.41
N PHE A 51 6.07 -9.36 -13.88
CA PHE A 51 5.15 -10.49 -13.98
C PHE A 51 4.93 -10.88 -15.44
N VAL A 52 5.40 -12.07 -15.82
CA VAL A 52 5.29 -12.61 -17.18
C VAL A 52 4.66 -14.00 -17.19
N ASP A 53 4.04 -14.37 -18.31
CA ASP A 53 3.59 -15.74 -18.56
C ASP A 53 4.73 -16.63 -19.09
N LYS A 54 4.42 -17.90 -19.33
CA LYS A 54 5.34 -18.90 -19.89
C LYS A 54 5.91 -18.50 -21.27
N ASP A 55 5.21 -17.65 -22.00
CA ASP A 55 5.58 -17.17 -23.34
C ASP A 55 6.28 -15.78 -23.27
N CYS A 56 6.72 -15.39 -22.06
CA CYS A 56 7.40 -14.13 -21.76
C CYS A 56 6.55 -12.88 -22.07
N ASN A 57 5.23 -13.01 -22.12
CA ASN A 57 4.33 -11.86 -22.21
C ASN A 57 4.01 -11.32 -20.82
N PRO A 58 3.92 -9.99 -20.64
CA PRO A 58 3.43 -9.42 -19.39
C PRO A 58 2.01 -9.89 -19.05
N LEU A 59 1.78 -10.16 -17.77
CA LEU A 59 0.44 -10.52 -17.29
C LEU A 59 -0.50 -9.32 -17.37
N VAL A 60 -1.55 -9.43 -18.18
CA VAL A 60 -2.68 -8.47 -18.23
C VAL A 60 -3.78 -8.75 -17.19
N ALA A 61 -4.72 -7.81 -17.03
CA ALA A 61 -5.81 -7.85 -16.03
C ALA A 61 -6.56 -9.20 -15.97
N MET A 62 -6.93 -9.76 -17.12
CA MET A 62 -7.61 -11.04 -17.22
C MET A 62 -6.86 -12.19 -16.52
N HIS A 63 -5.52 -12.22 -16.58
CA HIS A 63 -4.74 -13.26 -15.88
C HIS A 63 -4.91 -13.15 -14.35
N TRP A 64 -4.94 -11.92 -13.84
CA TRP A 64 -5.13 -11.66 -12.41
C TRP A 64 -6.55 -11.97 -11.97
N GLU A 65 -7.57 -11.61 -12.76
CA GLU A 65 -8.96 -11.98 -12.49
C GLU A 65 -9.12 -13.50 -12.38
N HIS A 66 -8.58 -14.27 -13.32
CA HIS A 66 -8.62 -15.74 -13.24
C HIS A 66 -7.87 -16.28 -12.02
N ARG A 67 -6.68 -15.74 -11.69
CA ARG A 67 -5.93 -16.14 -10.49
C ARG A 67 -6.74 -15.92 -9.21
N PHE A 68 -7.36 -14.76 -9.08
CA PHE A 68 -8.22 -14.42 -7.92
C PHE A 68 -9.44 -15.34 -7.83
N ASN A 69 -10.13 -15.58 -8.95
CA ASN A 69 -11.27 -16.51 -8.98
C ASN A 69 -10.86 -17.94 -8.56
N HIS A 70 -9.67 -18.40 -8.97
CA HIS A 70 -9.15 -19.69 -8.54
C HIS A 70 -8.82 -19.73 -7.05
N MET A 71 -8.26 -18.65 -6.51
CA MET A 71 -7.97 -18.53 -5.07
C MET A 71 -9.25 -18.54 -4.23
N ASP A 72 -10.26 -17.76 -4.64
CA ASP A 72 -11.57 -17.70 -3.99
C ASP A 72 -12.22 -19.09 -3.96
N LYS A 73 -12.33 -19.73 -5.14
CA LYS A 73 -12.89 -21.08 -5.25
C LYS A 73 -12.14 -22.07 -4.36
N ARG A 74 -10.80 -22.07 -4.42
CA ARG A 74 -9.98 -23.00 -3.63
C ARG A 74 -10.15 -22.80 -2.13
N TYR A 75 -10.25 -21.55 -1.68
CA TYR A 75 -10.51 -21.23 -0.28
C TYR A 75 -11.89 -21.77 0.13
N ASN A 76 -12.90 -21.47 -0.66
CA ASN A 76 -14.29 -21.86 -0.42
C ASN A 76 -14.52 -23.38 -0.45
N ASP A 77 -13.72 -24.13 -1.21
CA ASP A 77 -13.73 -25.59 -1.20
C ASP A 77 -13.17 -26.19 0.11
N ILE A 78 -12.34 -25.45 0.86
CA ILE A 78 -11.63 -25.95 2.06
C ILE A 78 -12.32 -25.48 3.35
N TYR A 79 -12.73 -24.20 3.41
CA TYR A 79 -13.18 -23.57 4.64
C TYR A 79 -14.70 -23.51 4.76
N ARG A 80 -15.22 -23.74 5.97
CA ARG A 80 -16.66 -23.68 6.24
C ARG A 80 -17.24 -22.27 6.09
N VAL A 81 -16.48 -21.27 6.54
CA VAL A 81 -16.84 -19.86 6.35
C VAL A 81 -16.33 -19.44 4.98
N GLN A 82 -17.26 -19.16 4.07
CA GLN A 82 -16.95 -18.81 2.70
C GLN A 82 -16.42 -17.37 2.64
N MET A 83 -15.39 -17.15 1.83
CA MET A 83 -14.88 -15.84 1.49
C MET A 83 -15.81 -15.20 0.44
N PRO A 84 -16.05 -13.88 0.51
CA PRO A 84 -16.70 -13.16 -0.58
C PRO A 84 -15.82 -13.16 -1.84
N ASN A 85 -16.43 -12.90 -3.00
CA ASN A 85 -15.68 -12.75 -4.25
C ASN A 85 -14.58 -11.69 -4.09
N ILE A 86 -13.34 -12.12 -4.33
CA ILE A 86 -12.16 -11.27 -4.32
C ILE A 86 -11.73 -10.96 -5.77
N MET A 87 -11.43 -9.69 -6.04
CA MET A 87 -10.86 -9.24 -7.31
C MET A 87 -9.73 -8.25 -7.03
N PRO A 88 -8.78 -8.04 -7.96
CA PRO A 88 -7.69 -7.07 -7.76
C PRO A 88 -8.17 -5.67 -7.34
N HIS A 89 -9.30 -5.22 -7.89
CA HIS A 89 -9.88 -3.93 -7.52
C HIS A 89 -10.39 -3.90 -6.06
N VAL A 90 -10.91 -5.02 -5.55
CA VAL A 90 -11.36 -5.14 -4.15
C VAL A 90 -10.19 -4.93 -3.20
N CYS A 91 -9.00 -5.49 -3.48
CA CYS A 91 -7.80 -5.24 -2.67
C CYS A 91 -7.47 -3.75 -2.55
N ARG A 92 -7.59 -2.99 -3.65
CA ARG A 92 -7.41 -1.53 -3.65
C ARG A 92 -8.46 -0.82 -2.80
N HIS A 93 -9.72 -1.27 -2.86
CA HIS A 93 -10.77 -0.74 -1.98
C HIS A 93 -10.51 -1.05 -0.50
N THR A 94 -10.15 -2.29 -0.17
CA THR A 94 -9.81 -2.71 1.19
C THR A 94 -8.67 -1.88 1.77
N TYR A 95 -7.60 -1.65 0.99
CA TYR A 95 -6.52 -0.76 1.39
C TYR A 95 -7.04 0.66 1.71
N CYS A 96 -7.86 1.24 0.83
CA CYS A 96 -8.43 2.57 1.03
C CYS A 96 -9.27 2.66 2.30
N SER A 97 -10.19 1.71 2.49
CA SER A 97 -11.06 1.67 3.67
C SER A 97 -10.28 1.48 4.96
N ASN A 98 -9.26 0.62 4.98
CA ASN A 98 -8.44 0.39 6.17
C ASN A 98 -7.62 1.63 6.54
N MET A 99 -7.03 2.30 5.54
CA MET A 99 -6.27 3.55 5.78
C MET A 99 -7.18 4.70 6.21
N ALA A 100 -8.40 4.77 5.68
CA ALA A 100 -9.40 5.73 6.13
C ALA A 100 -9.78 5.48 7.60
N LYS A 101 -10.07 4.23 7.96
CA LYS A 101 -10.37 3.81 9.35
C LYS A 101 -9.21 4.02 10.31
N SER A 102 -7.96 3.95 9.84
CA SER A 102 -6.78 4.25 10.66
C SER A 102 -6.52 5.76 10.82
N GLY A 103 -7.43 6.63 10.38
CA GLY A 103 -7.30 8.07 10.50
C GLY A 103 -6.27 8.68 9.54
N MET A 104 -5.96 8.04 8.42
CA MET A 104 -5.05 8.63 7.43
C MET A 104 -5.63 9.95 6.91
N ASN A 105 -4.77 10.94 6.67
CA ASN A 105 -5.21 12.19 6.05
C ASN A 105 -5.84 11.91 4.66
N PRO A 106 -7.06 12.39 4.38
CA PRO A 106 -7.75 12.11 3.13
C PRO A 106 -7.01 12.55 1.86
N LYS A 107 -6.20 13.63 1.92
CA LYS A 107 -5.39 14.09 0.79
C LYS A 107 -4.18 13.20 0.55
N THR A 108 -3.54 12.72 1.61
CA THR A 108 -2.49 11.70 1.51
C THR A 108 -3.06 10.42 0.90
N LEU A 109 -4.22 9.96 1.38
CA LEU A 109 -4.86 8.78 0.85
C LEU A 109 -5.28 8.97 -0.62
N GLN A 110 -5.82 10.15 -0.99
CA GLN A 110 -6.14 10.48 -2.39
C GLN A 110 -4.91 10.33 -3.30
N TYR A 111 -3.75 10.84 -2.87
CA TYR A 111 -2.49 10.71 -3.61
C TYR A 111 -2.09 9.25 -3.75
N LEU A 112 -2.05 8.48 -2.65
CA LEU A 112 -1.66 7.05 -2.68
C LEU A 112 -2.61 6.22 -3.56
N MET A 113 -3.90 6.54 -3.53
CA MET A 113 -4.89 5.90 -4.39
C MET A 113 -4.76 6.34 -5.85
N GLY A 114 -4.33 7.56 -6.14
CA GLY A 114 -4.32 8.12 -7.49
C GLY A 114 -5.72 8.53 -7.97
N HIS A 115 -6.59 8.96 -7.07
CA HIS A 115 -7.92 9.48 -7.44
C HIS A 115 -7.83 10.92 -7.91
N SER A 116 -8.31 11.19 -9.13
CA SER A 116 -8.38 12.56 -9.66
C SER A 116 -9.37 13.42 -8.89
N ASP A 117 -10.46 12.82 -8.42
CA ASP A 117 -11.47 13.48 -7.58
C ASP A 117 -11.35 13.02 -6.12
N ILE A 118 -11.37 13.99 -5.20
CA ILE A 118 -11.33 13.74 -3.76
C ILE A 118 -12.63 13.08 -3.28
N GLY A 119 -13.77 13.33 -3.96
CA GLY A 119 -15.06 12.72 -3.63
C GLY A 119 -14.98 11.19 -3.59
N VAL A 120 -14.26 10.58 -4.53
CA VAL A 120 -14.04 9.12 -4.56
C VAL A 120 -13.34 8.61 -3.30
N THR A 121 -12.41 9.39 -2.75
CA THR A 121 -11.69 9.03 -1.52
C THR A 121 -12.55 9.33 -0.29
N LEU A 122 -13.24 10.47 -0.25
CA LEU A 122 -14.13 10.82 0.86
C LEU A 122 -15.31 9.86 1.00
N ASN A 123 -15.76 9.23 -0.10
CA ASN A 123 -16.76 8.18 -0.05
C ASN A 123 -16.36 7.01 0.87
N THR A 124 -15.07 6.74 1.08
CA THR A 124 -14.62 5.70 2.02
C THR A 124 -14.69 6.13 3.49
N TYR A 125 -14.84 7.43 3.76
CA TYR A 125 -15.03 8.01 5.10
C TYR A 125 -16.52 8.24 5.44
N THR A 126 -17.46 7.88 4.57
CA THR A 126 -18.89 8.17 4.75
C THR A 126 -19.53 7.51 5.98
N HIS A 127 -18.83 6.56 6.61
CA HIS A 127 -19.26 5.94 7.85
C HIS A 127 -18.77 6.66 9.12
N LEU A 128 -18.03 7.77 9.01
CA LEU A 128 -17.59 8.53 10.18
C LEU A 128 -18.80 9.15 10.90
N GLY A 129 -19.02 8.71 12.14
CA GLY A 129 -20.04 9.20 13.06
C GLY A 129 -19.46 10.00 14.24
N LEU A 130 -20.30 10.29 15.23
CA LEU A 130 -19.90 10.98 16.45
C LEU A 130 -18.84 10.18 17.25
N GLU A 131 -18.93 8.86 17.23
CA GLU A 131 -17.97 7.97 17.92
C GLU A 131 -16.57 8.09 17.30
N ASP A 132 -16.45 8.06 15.97
CA ASP A 132 -15.16 8.24 15.29
C ASP A 132 -14.55 9.62 15.55
N ALA A 133 -15.39 10.67 15.64
CA ALA A 133 -14.94 12.02 15.97
C ALA A 133 -14.41 12.11 17.41
N ALA A 134 -15.08 11.45 18.36
CA ALA A 134 -14.65 11.39 19.75
C ALA A 134 -13.34 10.59 19.90
N ASP A 135 -13.21 9.47 19.19
CA ASP A 135 -12.00 8.66 19.19
C ASP A 135 -10.80 9.41 18.60
N GLU A 136 -10.99 10.20 17.54
CA GLU A 136 -9.91 11.01 16.97
C GLU A 136 -9.46 12.13 17.92
N LEU A 137 -10.40 12.80 18.60
CA LEU A 137 -10.05 13.79 19.64
C LEU A 137 -9.25 13.15 20.77
N LYS A 138 -9.68 11.97 21.24
CA LYS A 138 -8.95 11.23 22.26
C LYS A 138 -7.55 10.82 21.79
N ARG A 139 -7.41 10.35 20.54
CA ARG A 139 -6.11 10.02 19.95
C ARG A 139 -5.17 11.22 19.89
N MET A 140 -5.70 12.41 19.58
CA MET A 140 -4.92 13.65 19.60
C MET A 140 -4.43 14.01 21.01
N GLU A 141 -5.29 13.86 22.01
CA GLU A 141 -4.92 14.07 23.42
C GLU A 141 -3.83 13.09 23.87
N ASP A 142 -3.99 11.79 23.56
CA ASP A 142 -3.01 10.75 23.90
C ASP A 142 -1.63 11.02 23.26
N LEU A 143 -1.61 11.45 22.00
CA LEU A 143 -0.38 11.85 21.30
C LEU A 143 0.29 13.07 21.96
N GLU A 144 -0.50 14.03 22.42
CA GLU A 144 0.02 15.21 23.12
C GLU A 144 0.62 14.84 24.48
N VAL A 145 -0.03 13.94 25.22
CA VAL A 145 0.49 13.37 26.48
C VAL A 145 1.80 12.65 26.24
N ALA A 146 1.85 11.72 25.28
CA ALA A 146 3.06 10.96 24.95
C ALA A 146 4.22 11.89 24.52
N ARG A 147 3.93 12.95 23.76
CA ARG A 147 4.91 13.98 23.39
C ARG A 147 5.46 14.70 24.62
N LYS A 148 4.59 15.12 25.54
CA LYS A 148 4.99 15.78 26.80
C LYS A 148 5.86 14.87 27.67
N GLU A 149 5.58 13.56 27.72
CA GLU A 149 6.39 12.58 28.44
C GLU A 149 7.78 12.41 27.81
N LEU A 150 7.86 12.32 26.48
CA LEU A 150 9.11 12.26 25.74
C LEU A 150 10.00 13.49 25.97
N GLU A 151 9.41 14.69 25.97
CA GLU A 151 10.14 15.94 26.27
C GLU A 151 10.66 15.95 27.72
N LYS A 152 9.87 15.48 28.69
CA LYS A 152 10.33 15.31 30.08
C LYS A 152 11.47 14.28 30.20
N ALA A 153 11.44 13.22 29.41
CA ALA A 153 12.50 12.20 29.38
C ALA A 153 13.79 12.72 28.73
N LYS A 154 13.69 13.50 27.64
CA LYS A 154 14.84 14.13 26.98
C LYS A 154 15.48 15.22 27.85
N GLY A 155 14.68 16.00 28.57
CA GLY A 155 15.17 17.01 29.52
C GLY A 155 16.01 16.45 30.68
N LYS A 156 15.94 15.13 30.95
CA LYS A 156 16.75 14.46 32.00
C LYS A 156 18.10 13.95 31.50
N ARG A 157 18.40 13.99 30.19
CA ARG A 157 19.65 13.44 29.61
C ARG A 157 20.70 14.53 29.32
N ALA A 158 20.86 15.49 30.23
CA ALA A 158 22.00 16.40 30.26
C ALA A 158 22.81 16.13 31.53
N VAL A 159 23.69 15.12 31.50
CA VAL A 159 24.70 14.91 32.54
C VAL A 159 26.07 15.21 31.94
N SER A 160 26.68 16.24 32.51
CA SER A 160 28.00 16.84 32.24
C SER A 160 29.13 15.81 32.11
N LEU A 161 29.80 15.79 30.96
CA LEU A 161 31.16 15.22 30.87
C LEU A 161 32.17 16.32 31.22
N LYS A 162 32.51 16.44 32.50
CA LYS A 162 33.65 17.26 32.95
C LYS A 162 34.93 16.42 32.91
N MET A 163 35.93 17.00 32.24
CA MET A 163 37.37 16.88 32.48
C MET A 163 38.05 15.52 32.22
N PHE A 164 38.79 15.45 31.12
CA PHE A 164 40.15 14.90 31.15
C PHE A 164 41.12 15.91 30.53
N ARG A 165 42.13 16.30 31.31
CA ARG A 165 43.24 17.19 30.95
C ARG A 165 44.14 16.50 29.92
N ALA A 166 44.61 17.28 28.95
CA ALA A 166 45.71 16.93 28.08
C ALA A 166 47.02 16.78 28.87
N ILE A 167 47.79 15.75 28.53
CA ILE A 167 49.26 15.74 28.59
C ILE A 167 49.71 15.57 27.14
#